data_AF-A0A0A1T702-F1
#
_entry.id   AF-A0A0A1T702-F1
#
_cell.length_a   1.000
_cell.length_b   1.000
_cell.length_c   1.000
_cell.angle_alpha   90.00
_cell.angle_beta   90.00
_cell.angle_gamma   90.00
#
_symmetry.space_group_name_H-M   'P 1'
#
loop_
_entity.id
_entity.type
_entity.pdbx_description
1 polymer ?
#
loop_
_entity_poly.entity_id
_entity_poly.type
_entity_poly.pdbx_seq_one_letter_code
_entity_poly.pdbx_strand_id
1 'polypeptide(L)'
;MFYPIIYPQNVEVYQRDTSNGKLYASFLDAVEGLFCEGDDPAIDGKPGSHACGAFKPANVITISYAVVEWAFSPAILQRQCNEWMKLDLQGTSVFHASGDVGVVGPVFVSCSGSNKSIFNPIATATCPYITTVDSTEMQKDTSETGKEVVCKTRYSPGGGFSNVFPRPDYQDAAVSAYLANHAGNLTSYNITETAVPVDSSGGRYNRAGRGYPDISALGSHSYVILKGEEKHYGGTSMSAPIAAAVFNRINEECLAAGKKTVGFVNPALYKNPSMFHDITLGGMRKVRPAACGGASFDATPGRDSVTDLGTPNYLEMLKYYNYNYLKVAKL
;
A
#
# COMPACT_ATOMS: atom_id res chain seq x y z
N MET A 1 21.71 -3.95 10.54
CA MET A 1 21.89 -2.52 10.25
C MET A 1 21.50 -2.32 8.80
N PHE A 2 20.64 -1.35 8.50
CA PHE A 2 20.29 -0.97 7.13
C PHE A 2 21.13 0.25 6.75
N TYR A 3 21.67 0.25 5.54
CA TYR A 3 22.49 1.34 5.05
C TYR A 3 21.79 1.97 3.83
N PRO A 4 21.44 3.25 3.88
CA PRO A 4 20.98 3.95 2.70
C PRO A 4 22.13 4.05 1.70
N ILE A 5 21.81 3.89 0.42
CA ILE A 5 22.79 3.97 -0.67
C ILE A 5 23.16 5.45 -0.96
N ILE A 6 22.38 6.38 -0.42
CA ILE A 6 22.53 7.83 -0.57
C ILE A 6 22.85 8.45 0.79
N TYR A 7 23.73 9.47 0.79
CA TYR A 7 24.08 10.30 1.95
C TYR A 7 23.48 11.71 1.78
N PRO A 8 23.00 12.41 2.84
CA PRO A 8 23.09 12.10 4.28
C PRO A 8 21.86 11.38 4.87
N GLN A 9 21.12 10.62 4.06
CA GLN A 9 19.91 9.94 4.50
C GLN A 9 20.24 8.94 5.61
N ASN A 10 19.32 8.79 6.55
CA ASN A 10 19.40 7.80 7.62
C ASN A 10 18.20 6.86 7.52
N VAL A 11 18.38 5.60 7.92
CA VAL A 11 17.30 4.62 7.99
C VAL A 11 17.16 4.20 9.44
N GLU A 12 15.95 4.36 9.97
CA GLU A 12 15.58 3.82 11.27
C GLU A 12 14.71 2.57 11.07
N VAL A 13 14.98 1.53 11.85
CA VAL A 13 14.20 0.29 11.80
C VAL A 13 13.38 0.18 13.07
N TYR A 14 12.06 0.27 12.91
CA TYR A 14 11.13 0.00 13.99
C TYR A 14 10.81 -1.51 14.02
N GLN A 15 11.51 -2.27 14.86
CA GLN A 15 11.14 -3.66 15.16
C GLN A 15 10.27 -3.66 16.42
N ARG A 16 9.00 -4.06 16.30
CA ARG A 16 8.06 -4.07 17.42
C ARG A 16 7.29 -5.39 17.48
N ASP A 17 6.82 -5.66 18.69
CA ASP A 17 5.96 -6.79 18.99
C ASP A 17 4.58 -6.60 18.33
N THR A 18 4.24 -7.49 17.40
CA THR A 18 2.92 -7.60 16.76
C THR A 18 2.02 -8.65 17.44
N SER A 19 2.44 -9.20 18.58
CA SER A 19 1.67 -10.20 19.32
C SER A 19 0.36 -9.64 19.89
N ASN A 20 -0.56 -10.57 20.20
CA ASN A 20 -1.77 -10.30 21.00
C ASN A 20 -2.80 -9.32 20.38
N GLY A 21 -2.97 -9.32 19.06
CA GLY A 21 -4.06 -8.57 18.42
C GLY A 21 -3.88 -7.05 18.44
N LYS A 22 -2.63 -6.58 18.57
CA LYS A 22 -2.31 -5.14 18.66
C LYS A 22 -2.03 -4.47 17.32
N LEU A 23 -1.81 -5.23 16.25
CA LEU A 23 -1.45 -4.73 14.91
C LEU A 23 -0.35 -3.66 14.96
N TYR A 24 -0.67 -2.35 14.85
CA TYR A 24 0.29 -1.24 14.96
C TYR A 24 0.15 -0.38 16.22
N ALA A 25 -0.70 -0.75 17.18
CA ALA A 25 -0.96 0.03 18.39
C ALA A 25 0.34 0.41 19.14
N SER A 26 1.25 -0.55 19.33
CA SER A 26 2.55 -0.28 20.00
C SER A 26 3.45 0.72 19.26
N PHE A 27 3.33 0.79 17.92
CA PHE A 27 4.07 1.77 17.14
C PHE A 27 3.41 3.14 17.25
N LEU A 28 2.08 3.20 17.06
CA LEU A 28 1.30 4.43 17.13
C LEU A 28 1.40 5.08 18.51
N ASP A 29 1.33 4.30 19.58
CA ASP A 29 1.59 4.74 20.97
C ASP A 29 2.97 5.40 21.13
N ALA A 30 3.98 4.90 20.42
CA ALA A 30 5.34 5.42 20.54
C ALA A 30 5.57 6.75 19.80
N VAL A 31 4.83 7.00 18.72
CA VAL A 31 5.03 8.18 17.85
C VAL A 31 3.91 9.21 17.95
N GLU A 32 2.76 8.84 18.51
CA GLU A 32 1.58 9.69 18.65
C GLU A 32 1.15 9.67 20.13
N GLY A 33 1.37 10.81 20.81
CA GLY A 33 1.14 10.90 22.26
C GLY A 33 -0.33 10.87 22.66
N LEU A 34 -1.25 11.34 21.79
CA LEU A 34 -2.69 11.30 22.04
C LEU A 34 -3.27 9.89 21.87
N PHE A 35 -2.57 8.98 21.19
CA PHE A 35 -2.97 7.59 21.11
C PHE A 35 -2.94 6.92 22.49
N CYS A 36 -2.01 7.34 23.37
CA CYS A 36 -2.00 6.96 24.80
C CYS A 36 -3.17 7.54 25.60
N GLU A 37 -3.69 8.70 25.20
CA GLU A 37 -4.74 9.39 25.96
C GLU A 37 -6.12 8.95 25.45
N GLY A 38 -6.69 7.96 26.13
CA GLY A 38 -8.02 7.42 25.79
C GLY A 38 -8.00 5.94 25.42
N ASP A 39 -7.28 5.13 26.19
CA ASP A 39 -7.27 3.68 26.07
C ASP A 39 -8.68 3.13 26.24
N ASP A 40 -9.29 2.68 25.15
CA ASP A 40 -10.33 1.66 25.19
C ASP A 40 -9.63 0.30 25.04
N PRO A 41 -9.50 -0.50 26.12
CA PRO A 41 -8.79 -1.77 26.06
C PRO A 41 -9.38 -2.76 25.04
N ALA A 42 -10.62 -2.55 24.60
CA ALA A 42 -11.27 -3.36 23.57
C ALA A 42 -10.90 -2.94 22.12
N ILE A 43 -10.37 -1.73 21.93
CA ILE A 43 -10.02 -1.15 20.62
C ILE A 43 -8.51 -0.92 20.47
N ASP A 44 -7.83 -0.52 21.54
CA ASP A 44 -6.40 -0.18 21.51
C ASP A 44 -5.51 -1.38 21.86
N GLY A 45 -6.14 -2.48 22.28
CA GLY A 45 -5.48 -3.59 22.96
C GLY A 45 -5.02 -3.18 24.35
N LYS A 46 -4.27 -4.04 25.04
CA LYS A 46 -3.52 -3.63 26.25
C LYS A 46 -2.10 -3.29 25.82
N PRO A 47 -1.69 -2.03 25.60
CA PRO A 47 -0.29 -1.73 25.29
C PRO A 47 0.60 -2.28 26.41
N GLY A 48 1.85 -2.60 26.09
CA GLY A 48 2.82 -2.97 27.12
C GLY A 48 3.20 -1.73 27.95
N SER A 49 4.49 -1.51 28.17
CA SER A 49 4.95 -0.18 28.58
C SER A 49 4.59 0.87 27.51
N HIS A 50 3.81 1.88 27.88
CA HIS A 50 3.46 3.00 27.01
C HIS A 50 4.64 3.94 26.81
N ALA A 51 4.85 4.37 25.57
CA ALA A 51 5.89 5.31 25.15
C ALA A 51 5.32 6.71 24.86
N CYS A 52 4.02 6.85 24.62
CA CYS A 52 3.28 8.13 24.54
C CYS A 52 3.97 9.25 23.76
N GLY A 53 4.24 8.99 22.49
CA GLY A 53 4.85 9.99 21.61
C GLY A 53 6.30 10.32 21.95
N ALA A 54 6.99 9.47 22.72
CA ALA A 54 8.41 9.66 23.05
C ALA A 54 9.34 9.69 21.82
N PHE A 55 8.88 9.21 20.66
CA PHE A 55 9.68 9.12 19.44
C PHE A 55 9.16 10.06 18.37
N LYS A 56 10.07 10.84 17.79
CA LYS A 56 9.77 11.63 16.60
C LYS A 56 9.68 10.70 15.38
N PRO A 57 8.55 10.66 14.65
CA PRO A 57 8.45 9.84 13.46
C PRO A 57 9.39 10.34 12.34
N ALA A 58 9.82 9.43 11.49
CA ALA A 58 10.49 9.79 10.24
C ALA A 58 9.54 10.57 9.31
N ASN A 59 10.10 11.39 8.42
CA ASN A 59 9.31 12.10 7.40
C ASN A 59 8.63 11.15 6.40
N VAL A 60 9.18 9.93 6.26
CA VAL A 60 8.62 8.87 5.43
C VAL A 60 8.71 7.56 6.21
N ILE A 61 7.58 6.86 6.32
CA ILE A 61 7.47 5.56 6.96
C ILE A 61 7.07 4.55 5.88
N THR A 62 7.69 3.37 5.88
CA THR A 62 7.32 2.25 5.01
C THR A 62 7.06 1.01 5.85
N ILE A 63 5.97 0.31 5.56
CA ILE A 63 5.47 -0.83 6.33
C ILE A 63 5.41 -2.06 5.42
N SER A 64 6.08 -3.13 5.84
CA SER A 64 6.14 -4.42 5.14
C SER A 64 5.68 -5.55 6.06
N TYR A 65 4.43 -5.46 6.51
CA TYR A 65 3.75 -6.48 7.32
C TYR A 65 2.27 -6.43 7.02
N ALA A 66 1.61 -7.56 6.89
CA ALA A 66 0.22 -7.61 6.44
C ALA A 66 -0.53 -8.76 7.08
N VAL A 67 -1.80 -8.50 7.39
CA VAL A 67 -2.80 -9.46 7.86
C VAL A 67 -4.11 -9.15 7.12
N VAL A 68 -5.01 -10.12 7.00
CA VAL A 68 -6.31 -9.88 6.36
C VAL A 68 -7.15 -8.89 7.17
N GLU A 69 -7.91 -8.05 6.48
CA GLU A 69 -8.70 -6.98 7.08
C GLU A 69 -9.74 -7.50 8.08
N TRP A 70 -10.38 -8.64 7.79
CA TRP A 70 -11.35 -9.25 8.69
C TRP A 70 -10.76 -9.81 9.99
N ALA A 71 -9.42 -9.90 10.11
CA ALA A 71 -8.76 -10.37 11.33
C ALA A 71 -8.89 -9.39 12.50
N PHE A 72 -9.29 -8.14 12.23
CA PHE A 72 -9.46 -7.09 13.23
C PHE A 72 -10.86 -6.52 13.14
N SER A 73 -11.38 -6.03 14.28
CA SER A 73 -12.65 -5.34 14.28
C SER A 73 -12.54 -4.03 13.46
N PRO A 74 -13.62 -3.60 12.81
CA PRO A 74 -13.67 -2.31 12.12
C PRO A 74 -13.24 -1.14 13.01
N ALA A 75 -13.60 -1.16 14.29
CA ALA A 75 -13.23 -0.13 15.25
C ALA A 75 -11.70 -0.04 15.46
N ILE A 76 -11.00 -1.18 15.60
CA ILE A 76 -9.54 -1.21 15.73
C ILE A 76 -8.89 -0.60 14.48
N LEU A 77 -9.34 -1.02 13.30
CA LEU A 77 -8.78 -0.54 12.03
C LEU A 77 -9.03 0.96 11.84
N GLN A 78 -10.24 1.44 12.13
CA GLN A 78 -10.60 2.85 12.03
C GLN A 78 -9.80 3.70 13.01
N ARG A 79 -9.67 3.27 14.26
CA ARG A 79 -8.85 3.96 15.27
C ARG A 79 -7.41 4.09 14.80
N GLN A 80 -6.76 2.99 14.41
CA GLN A 80 -5.37 3.05 13.92
C GLN A 80 -5.24 3.88 12.64
N CYS A 81 -6.22 3.81 11.73
CA CYS A 81 -6.24 4.63 10.52
C CYS A 81 -6.34 6.14 10.80
N ASN A 82 -7.07 6.54 11.85
CA ASN A 82 -7.09 7.93 12.29
C ASN A 82 -5.73 8.40 12.83
N GLU A 83 -4.91 7.52 13.41
CA GLU A 83 -3.57 7.89 13.85
C GLU A 83 -2.61 8.08 12.67
N TRP A 84 -2.73 7.24 11.64
CA TRP A 84 -2.00 7.44 10.38
C TRP A 84 -2.36 8.78 9.73
N MET A 85 -3.65 9.15 9.74
CA MET A 85 -4.11 10.48 9.31
C MET A 85 -3.46 11.63 10.09
N LYS A 86 -3.31 11.50 11.42
CA LYS A 86 -2.67 12.54 12.23
C LYS A 86 -1.19 12.71 11.88
N LEU A 87 -0.47 11.62 11.61
CA LEU A 87 0.93 11.66 11.17
C LEU A 87 1.05 12.33 9.79
N ASP A 88 0.14 11.98 8.90
CA ASP A 88 -0.01 12.57 7.57
C ASP A 88 -0.19 14.10 7.62
N LEU A 89 -1.04 14.59 8.53
CA LEU A 89 -1.26 16.03 8.77
C LEU A 89 -0.03 16.72 9.37
N GLN A 90 0.83 15.98 10.07
CA GLN A 90 2.11 16.48 10.60
C GLN A 90 3.24 16.48 9.56
N GLY A 91 2.97 16.00 8.33
CA GLY A 91 3.92 16.02 7.23
C GLY A 91 4.73 14.74 7.05
N THR A 92 4.36 13.64 7.74
CA THR A 92 4.94 12.31 7.50
C THR A 92 4.15 11.62 6.38
N SER A 93 4.83 11.00 5.41
CA SER A 93 4.17 10.15 4.40
C SER A 93 4.26 8.68 4.80
N VAL A 94 3.15 7.94 4.76
CA VAL A 94 3.12 6.51 5.13
C VAL A 94 2.85 5.63 3.92
N PHE A 95 3.75 4.67 3.68
CA PHE A 95 3.67 3.69 2.60
C PHE A 95 3.50 2.28 3.16
N HIS A 96 2.71 1.45 2.49
CA HIS A 96 2.46 0.08 2.93
C HIS A 96 2.48 -0.91 1.76
N ALA A 97 3.13 -2.07 1.95
CA ALA A 97 3.15 -3.15 0.98
C ALA A 97 1.73 -3.74 0.78
N SER A 98 1.30 -3.95 -0.47
CA SER A 98 -0.06 -4.41 -0.77
C SER A 98 -0.29 -5.93 -0.62
N GLY A 99 0.78 -6.71 -0.44
CA GLY A 99 0.76 -8.16 -0.22
C GLY A 99 1.23 -9.01 -1.39
N ASP A 100 1.60 -10.28 -1.12
CA ASP A 100 2.34 -11.12 -2.08
C ASP A 100 1.59 -12.37 -2.56
N VAL A 101 0.28 -12.42 -2.31
CA VAL A 101 -0.57 -13.60 -2.52
C VAL A 101 -1.91 -13.23 -3.17
N GLY A 102 -1.90 -12.23 -4.05
CA GLY A 102 -3.08 -11.86 -4.84
C GLY A 102 -4.26 -11.46 -3.98
N VAL A 103 -5.45 -11.86 -4.45
CA VAL A 103 -6.73 -11.55 -3.78
C VAL A 103 -7.03 -12.46 -2.59
N VAL A 104 -6.17 -13.44 -2.31
CA VAL A 104 -6.36 -14.39 -1.20
C VAL A 104 -5.93 -13.78 0.14
N GLY A 105 -5.06 -12.77 0.13
CA GLY A 105 -4.45 -12.21 1.33
C GLY A 105 -3.34 -13.13 1.89
N PRO A 106 -2.62 -12.69 2.95
CA PRO A 106 -1.36 -13.27 3.44
C PRO A 106 -1.29 -14.81 3.53
N VAL A 107 -0.06 -15.35 3.46
CA VAL A 107 0.22 -16.79 3.37
C VAL A 107 -0.55 -17.58 4.45
N PHE A 108 -1.09 -18.74 4.07
CA PHE A 108 -1.92 -19.64 4.89
C PHE A 108 -3.38 -19.21 5.08
N VAL A 109 -3.81 -18.09 4.50
CA VAL A 109 -5.22 -17.70 4.49
C VAL A 109 -5.95 -18.32 3.29
N SER A 110 -7.24 -18.61 3.46
CA SER A 110 -8.15 -19.00 2.39
C SER A 110 -9.10 -17.84 2.05
N CYS A 111 -9.55 -17.77 0.80
CA CYS A 111 -10.62 -16.86 0.39
C CYS A 111 -11.83 -16.94 1.33
N SER A 112 -12.51 -15.83 1.52
CA SER A 112 -13.64 -15.75 2.45
C SER A 112 -14.96 -16.22 1.83
N GLY A 113 -16.00 -16.23 2.66
CA GLY A 113 -17.34 -16.73 2.33
C GLY A 113 -17.44 -18.25 2.38
N SER A 114 -18.66 -18.77 2.45
CA SER A 114 -18.96 -20.21 2.47
C SER A 114 -18.32 -20.97 1.31
N ASN A 115 -18.35 -20.38 0.11
CA ASN A 115 -17.81 -20.97 -1.12
C ASN A 115 -16.35 -20.57 -1.42
N LYS A 116 -15.63 -19.94 -0.48
CA LYS A 116 -14.21 -19.58 -0.63
C LYS A 116 -13.92 -18.79 -1.91
N SER A 117 -14.76 -17.80 -2.20
CA SER A 117 -14.74 -17.03 -3.44
C SER A 117 -14.61 -15.51 -3.24
N ILE A 118 -14.80 -15.04 -2.00
CA ILE A 118 -14.69 -13.63 -1.63
C ILE A 118 -13.22 -13.28 -1.41
N PHE A 119 -12.79 -12.18 -2.00
CA PHE A 119 -11.43 -11.66 -1.91
C PHE A 119 -11.17 -11.08 -0.52
N ASN A 120 -9.92 -11.18 -0.07
CA ASN A 120 -9.50 -10.74 1.26
C ASN A 120 -8.67 -9.46 1.15
N PRO A 121 -9.27 -8.27 1.41
CA PRO A 121 -8.50 -7.06 1.61
C PRO A 121 -7.49 -7.20 2.75
N ILE A 122 -6.41 -6.41 2.71
CA ILE A 122 -5.35 -6.42 3.73
C ILE A 122 -5.52 -5.27 4.71
N ALA A 123 -5.50 -5.59 6.01
CA ALA A 123 -5.55 -4.62 7.10
C ALA A 123 -4.45 -3.58 6.96
N THR A 124 -4.75 -2.33 7.33
CA THR A 124 -3.85 -1.15 7.24
C THR A 124 -3.53 -0.70 5.81
N ALA A 125 -3.24 -1.62 4.88
CA ALA A 125 -3.13 -1.30 3.46
C ALA A 125 -4.44 -0.73 2.85
N THR A 126 -5.58 -1.05 3.47
CA THR A 126 -6.87 -0.47 3.10
C THR A 126 -7.19 0.87 3.76
N CYS A 127 -6.37 1.36 4.69
CA CYS A 127 -6.56 2.69 5.28
C CYS A 127 -6.47 3.76 4.18
N PRO A 128 -7.44 4.69 4.07
CA PRO A 128 -7.40 5.78 3.08
C PRO A 128 -6.28 6.81 3.31
N TYR A 129 -5.66 6.82 4.49
CA TYR A 129 -4.55 7.72 4.83
C TYR A 129 -3.18 7.03 4.77
N ILE A 130 -3.08 5.98 3.96
CA ILE A 130 -1.84 5.28 3.67
C ILE A 130 -1.74 5.12 2.16
N THR A 131 -0.54 5.33 1.61
CA THR A 131 -0.25 5.03 0.22
C THR A 131 0.20 3.58 0.09
N THR A 132 -0.67 2.73 -0.43
CA THR A 132 -0.40 1.31 -0.62
C THR A 132 0.33 1.08 -1.93
N VAL A 133 1.43 0.34 -1.83
CA VAL A 133 2.39 0.12 -2.91
C VAL A 133 2.39 -1.34 -3.28
N ASP A 134 2.09 -1.61 -4.55
CA ASP A 134 2.19 -2.94 -5.12
C ASP A 134 3.48 -3.13 -5.91
N SER A 135 3.64 -4.29 -6.54
CA SER A 135 4.86 -4.67 -7.24
C SER A 135 4.68 -4.93 -8.72
N THR A 136 5.61 -4.36 -9.47
CA THR A 136 5.89 -4.66 -10.87
C THR A 136 7.16 -5.48 -11.02
N GLU A 137 7.38 -6.00 -12.22
CA GLU A 137 8.66 -6.58 -12.62
C GLU A 137 9.00 -6.25 -14.07
N MET A 138 10.30 -6.24 -14.39
CA MET A 138 10.76 -6.14 -15.76
C MET A 138 10.65 -7.50 -16.43
N GLN A 139 9.87 -7.58 -17.50
CA GLN A 139 9.68 -8.80 -18.25
C GLN A 139 10.98 -9.20 -18.98
N LYS A 140 11.33 -10.49 -18.89
CA LYS A 140 12.45 -11.11 -19.60
C LYS A 140 11.96 -12.27 -20.47
N ASP A 141 12.71 -12.58 -21.53
CA ASP A 141 12.58 -13.81 -22.33
C ASP A 141 11.19 -14.05 -22.94
N THR A 142 10.49 -12.98 -23.31
CA THR A 142 9.18 -13.03 -24.00
C THR A 142 9.05 -11.92 -25.05
N SER A 143 7.93 -11.84 -25.77
CA SER A 143 7.64 -10.72 -26.69
C SER A 143 7.62 -9.36 -26.00
N GLU A 144 7.36 -9.32 -24.70
CA GLU A 144 7.29 -8.10 -23.90
C GLU A 144 8.62 -7.78 -23.19
N THR A 145 9.75 -8.37 -23.63
CA THR A 145 11.06 -8.15 -23.01
C THR A 145 11.40 -6.66 -22.92
N GLY A 146 11.83 -6.23 -21.73
CA GLY A 146 12.17 -4.83 -21.46
C GLY A 146 10.98 -3.94 -21.09
N LYS A 147 9.74 -4.45 -21.14
CA LYS A 147 8.57 -3.75 -20.59
C LYS A 147 8.42 -4.04 -19.11
N GLU A 148 7.92 -3.05 -18.38
CA GLU A 148 7.45 -3.21 -17.02
C GLU A 148 6.03 -3.80 -17.02
N VAL A 149 5.82 -4.84 -16.22
CA VAL A 149 4.55 -5.58 -16.16
C VAL A 149 4.17 -5.83 -14.69
N VAL A 150 2.93 -6.25 -14.47
CA VAL A 150 2.51 -6.77 -13.16
C VAL A 150 3.44 -7.92 -12.74
N CYS A 151 3.98 -7.86 -11.52
CA CYS A 151 4.82 -8.92 -11.00
C CYS A 151 4.03 -10.24 -10.95
N LYS A 152 4.50 -11.31 -11.56
CA LYS A 152 3.82 -12.63 -11.46
C LYS A 152 4.76 -13.81 -11.51
N THR A 153 6.07 -13.59 -11.62
CA THR A 153 7.05 -14.67 -11.80
C THR A 153 7.34 -15.43 -10.51
N ARG A 154 7.50 -14.74 -9.37
CA ARG A 154 7.82 -15.39 -8.07
C ARG A 154 6.64 -15.46 -7.11
N TYR A 155 5.81 -14.43 -7.09
CA TYR A 155 4.64 -14.29 -6.23
C TYR A 155 3.52 -13.60 -7.00
N SER A 156 2.40 -13.26 -6.35
CA SER A 156 1.36 -12.44 -6.98
C SER A 156 1.09 -11.18 -6.15
N PRO A 157 1.21 -9.98 -6.72
CA PRO A 157 0.89 -8.71 -6.08
C PRO A 157 -0.54 -8.70 -5.56
N GLY A 158 -0.80 -7.96 -4.49
CA GLY A 158 -2.06 -7.93 -3.75
C GLY A 158 -2.85 -6.64 -3.99
N GLY A 159 -4.17 -6.74 -4.04
CA GLY A 159 -5.02 -5.59 -4.36
C GLY A 159 -6.49 -5.96 -4.30
N GLY A 160 -7.34 -4.94 -4.28
CA GLY A 160 -8.77 -5.14 -4.18
C GLY A 160 -9.47 -3.96 -3.54
N PHE A 161 -10.52 -4.23 -2.78
CA PHE A 161 -11.39 -3.23 -2.18
C PHE A 161 -11.68 -3.58 -0.73
N SER A 162 -11.60 -2.59 0.15
CA SER A 162 -11.88 -2.72 1.57
C SER A 162 -13.34 -3.11 1.86
N ASN A 163 -13.54 -3.91 2.90
CA ASN A 163 -14.84 -4.18 3.53
C ASN A 163 -15.09 -3.29 4.75
N VAL A 164 -14.13 -2.45 5.15
CA VAL A 164 -14.20 -1.61 6.36
C VAL A 164 -14.23 -0.12 6.03
N PHE A 165 -13.38 0.31 5.11
CA PHE A 165 -13.21 1.71 4.75
C PHE A 165 -14.01 2.03 3.48
N PRO A 166 -14.91 3.03 3.53
CA PRO A 166 -15.59 3.50 2.34
C PRO A 166 -14.59 4.09 1.35
N ARG A 167 -14.97 4.12 0.07
CA ARG A 167 -14.17 4.76 -0.97
C ARG A 167 -13.98 6.25 -0.65
N PRO A 168 -12.74 6.75 -0.52
CA PRO A 168 -12.49 8.16 -0.29
C PRO A 168 -12.69 8.98 -1.57
N ASP A 169 -13.08 10.25 -1.41
CA ASP A 169 -13.41 11.15 -2.51
C ASP A 169 -12.27 11.30 -3.53
N TYR A 170 -11.03 11.30 -3.05
CA TYR A 170 -9.86 11.52 -3.91
C TYR A 170 -9.67 10.42 -4.97
N GLN A 171 -10.17 9.21 -4.75
CA GLN A 171 -10.06 8.09 -5.69
C GLN A 171 -11.40 7.75 -6.37
N ASP A 172 -12.48 8.45 -6.05
CA ASP A 172 -13.83 8.10 -6.52
C ASP A 172 -13.91 8.11 -8.05
N ALA A 173 -13.38 9.15 -8.70
CA ALA A 173 -13.39 9.26 -10.15
C ALA A 173 -12.59 8.12 -10.83
N ALA A 174 -11.39 7.83 -10.32
CA ALA A 174 -10.51 6.79 -10.87
C ALA A 174 -11.11 5.38 -10.69
N VAL A 175 -11.63 5.07 -9.50
CA VAL A 175 -12.29 3.80 -9.21
C VAL A 175 -13.60 3.65 -9.99
N SER A 176 -14.42 4.70 -10.07
CA SER A 176 -15.67 4.65 -10.84
C SER A 176 -15.41 4.39 -12.33
N ALA A 177 -14.38 5.03 -12.90
CA ALA A 177 -13.95 4.76 -14.28
C ALA A 177 -13.48 3.31 -14.47
N TYR A 178 -12.66 2.79 -13.54
CA TYR A 178 -12.24 1.38 -13.58
C TYR A 178 -13.44 0.42 -13.48
N LEU A 179 -14.35 0.65 -12.54
CA LEU A 179 -15.51 -0.21 -12.34
C LEU A 179 -16.47 -0.20 -13.54
N ALA A 180 -16.55 0.92 -14.26
CA ALA A 180 -17.38 1.04 -15.46
C ALA A 180 -16.75 0.36 -16.68
N ASN A 181 -15.43 0.45 -16.84
CA ASN A 181 -14.77 0.10 -18.10
C ASN A 181 -13.94 -1.20 -18.04
N HIS A 182 -13.49 -1.61 -16.86
CA HIS A 182 -12.38 -2.56 -16.71
C HIS A 182 -12.60 -3.66 -15.66
N ALA A 183 -13.56 -3.52 -14.73
CA ALA A 183 -13.84 -4.56 -13.73
C ALA A 183 -14.31 -5.90 -14.31
N GLY A 184 -14.73 -5.92 -15.58
CA GLY A 184 -15.07 -7.14 -16.32
C GLY A 184 -16.22 -7.93 -15.70
N ASN A 185 -16.14 -9.26 -15.79
CA ASN A 185 -17.17 -10.20 -15.31
C ASN A 185 -17.04 -10.53 -13.81
N LEU A 186 -16.18 -9.83 -13.07
CA LEU A 186 -16.06 -10.05 -11.62
C LEU A 186 -17.29 -9.48 -10.93
N THR A 187 -18.15 -10.37 -10.43
CA THR A 187 -19.30 -9.99 -9.61
C THR A 187 -18.83 -9.28 -8.34
N SER A 188 -19.55 -8.24 -7.93
CA SER A 188 -19.23 -7.43 -6.74
C SER A 188 -20.49 -7.15 -5.94
N TYR A 189 -20.32 -7.08 -4.63
CA TYR A 189 -21.35 -6.59 -3.72
C TYR A 189 -21.10 -5.12 -3.41
N ASN A 190 -22.13 -4.45 -2.92
CA ASN A 190 -22.08 -3.06 -2.51
C ASN A 190 -22.60 -2.98 -1.07
N ILE A 191 -21.69 -3.00 -0.12
CA ILE A 191 -22.03 -2.89 1.30
C ILE A 191 -21.33 -1.69 1.90
N THR A 192 -22.07 -1.00 2.76
CA THR A 192 -21.54 0.03 3.67
C THR A 192 -21.34 -0.51 5.07
N GLU A 193 -21.95 -1.66 5.37
CA GLU A 193 -21.75 -2.38 6.64
C GLU A 193 -20.39 -3.07 6.65
N THR A 194 -19.70 -2.97 7.77
CA THR A 194 -18.32 -3.42 7.91
C THR A 194 -18.24 -4.92 8.25
N ALA A 195 -18.54 -5.77 7.27
CA ALA A 195 -18.49 -7.22 7.43
C ALA A 195 -18.23 -7.93 6.11
N VAL A 196 -17.59 -9.10 6.16
CA VAL A 196 -17.48 -9.97 4.98
C VAL A 196 -18.82 -10.69 4.79
N PRO A 197 -19.44 -10.65 3.58
CA PRO A 197 -20.68 -11.37 3.33
C PRO A 197 -20.54 -12.87 3.63
N VAL A 198 -21.54 -13.42 4.30
CA VAL A 198 -21.56 -14.85 4.70
C VAL A 198 -21.80 -15.76 3.48
N ASP A 199 -22.56 -15.27 2.49
CA ASP A 199 -22.86 -15.98 1.26
C ASP A 199 -22.12 -15.39 0.05
N SER A 200 -21.72 -16.26 -0.88
CA SER A 200 -21.02 -15.85 -2.10
C SER A 200 -21.97 -15.42 -3.23
N SER A 201 -23.25 -15.21 -2.92
CA SER A 201 -24.27 -14.91 -3.93
C SER A 201 -24.22 -13.44 -4.39
N GLY A 202 -23.69 -12.55 -3.54
CA GLY A 202 -23.63 -11.11 -3.79
C GLY A 202 -22.40 -10.59 -4.52
N GLY A 203 -21.32 -11.37 -4.66
CA GLY A 203 -20.10 -10.96 -5.38
C GLY A 203 -18.79 -11.35 -4.70
N ARG A 204 -17.66 -10.93 -5.26
CA ARG A 204 -16.31 -11.30 -4.84
C ARG A 204 -15.56 -10.20 -4.08
N TYR A 205 -15.93 -8.94 -4.29
CA TYR A 205 -15.33 -7.78 -3.63
C TYR A 205 -16.38 -6.69 -3.38
N ASN A 206 -16.11 -5.81 -2.40
CA ASN A 206 -16.95 -4.65 -2.11
C ASN A 206 -16.67 -3.49 -3.06
N ARG A 207 -17.55 -3.20 -4.02
CA ARG A 207 -17.33 -2.11 -4.97
C ARG A 207 -17.44 -0.70 -4.38
N ALA A 208 -17.98 -0.55 -3.17
CA ALA A 208 -18.07 0.73 -2.46
C ALA A 208 -16.88 1.00 -1.54
N GLY A 209 -15.99 0.01 -1.36
CA GLY A 209 -14.83 0.14 -0.49
C GLY A 209 -13.70 0.96 -1.09
N ARG A 210 -12.77 1.37 -0.23
CA ARG A 210 -11.44 1.88 -0.63
C ARG A 210 -10.73 0.82 -1.47
N GLY A 211 -10.61 1.07 -2.77
CA GLY A 211 -9.78 0.32 -3.70
C GLY A 211 -8.29 0.56 -3.45
N TYR A 212 -7.47 -0.48 -3.47
CA TYR A 212 -6.01 -0.45 -3.31
C TYR A 212 -5.34 -1.45 -4.28
N PRO A 213 -4.05 -1.34 -4.61
CA PRO A 213 -3.06 -0.33 -4.17
C PRO A 213 -3.36 1.10 -4.67
N ASP A 214 -2.51 2.07 -4.37
CA ASP A 214 -2.54 3.42 -4.97
C ASP A 214 -1.47 3.59 -6.06
N ILE A 215 -0.31 2.98 -5.87
CA ILE A 215 0.85 3.05 -6.77
C ILE A 215 1.58 1.71 -6.80
N SER A 216 2.60 1.60 -7.65
CA SER A 216 3.48 0.42 -7.70
C SER A 216 4.95 0.79 -7.78
N ALA A 217 5.83 -0.18 -7.55
CA ALA A 217 7.24 -0.06 -7.90
C ALA A 217 7.82 -1.45 -8.19
N LEU A 218 9.02 -1.50 -8.74
CA LEU A 218 9.73 -2.76 -8.95
C LEU A 218 9.91 -3.49 -7.60
N GLY A 219 9.54 -4.77 -7.56
CA GLY A 219 9.66 -5.58 -6.35
C GLY A 219 10.00 -7.04 -6.63
N SER A 220 10.50 -7.34 -7.82
CA SER A 220 10.94 -8.68 -8.22
C SER A 220 12.44 -8.69 -8.48
N HIS A 221 13.10 -9.80 -8.14
CA HIS A 221 14.54 -10.01 -8.35
C HIS A 221 15.47 -8.98 -7.69
N SER A 222 15.02 -8.36 -6.59
CA SER A 222 15.81 -7.43 -5.80
C SER A 222 17.04 -8.12 -5.21
N TYR A 223 18.20 -7.50 -5.40
CA TYR A 223 19.45 -7.95 -4.82
C TYR A 223 19.61 -7.33 -3.43
N VAL A 224 19.88 -8.18 -2.42
CA VAL A 224 20.17 -7.73 -1.06
C VAL A 224 21.36 -8.49 -0.50
N ILE A 225 22.08 -7.84 0.41
CA ILE A 225 23.10 -8.50 1.23
C ILE A 225 22.51 -8.72 2.61
N LEU A 226 22.27 -9.98 2.98
CA LEU A 226 21.73 -10.36 4.28
C LEU A 226 22.75 -11.21 5.02
N LYS A 227 23.19 -10.72 6.19
CA LYS A 227 24.23 -11.38 7.02
C LYS A 227 25.53 -11.67 6.24
N GLY A 228 25.91 -10.77 5.34
CA GLY A 228 27.11 -10.89 4.51
C GLY A 228 26.96 -11.77 3.27
N GLU A 229 25.77 -12.36 3.04
CA GLU A 229 25.51 -13.19 1.87
C GLU A 229 24.63 -12.48 0.85
N GLU A 230 24.96 -12.65 -0.42
CA GLU A 230 24.13 -12.21 -1.53
C GLU A 230 22.85 -13.04 -1.59
N LYS A 231 21.71 -12.36 -1.66
CA LYS A 231 20.39 -12.97 -1.80
C LYS A 231 19.58 -12.23 -2.85
N HIS A 232 18.70 -12.97 -3.52
CA HIS A 232 17.67 -12.41 -4.39
C HIS A 232 16.30 -12.64 -3.77
N TYR A 233 15.63 -11.56 -3.40
CA TYR A 233 14.26 -11.62 -2.89
C TYR A 233 13.30 -10.90 -3.85
N GLY A 234 12.03 -11.04 -3.55
CA GLY A 234 10.97 -10.22 -4.11
C GLY A 234 9.86 -10.05 -3.08
N GLY A 235 8.83 -9.36 -3.49
CA GLY A 235 7.65 -9.06 -2.70
C GLY A 235 7.33 -7.58 -2.80
N THR A 236 6.08 -7.23 -2.53
CA THR A 236 5.66 -5.86 -2.26
C THR A 236 6.43 -5.24 -1.07
N SER A 237 7.01 -6.10 -0.22
CA SER A 237 7.99 -5.71 0.80
C SER A 237 9.27 -5.06 0.25
N MET A 238 9.58 -5.27 -1.04
CA MET A 238 10.68 -4.59 -1.75
C MET A 238 10.19 -3.34 -2.49
N SER A 239 8.98 -3.37 -3.06
CA SER A 239 8.47 -2.22 -3.82
C SER A 239 8.07 -1.04 -2.93
N ALA A 240 7.45 -1.30 -1.76
CA ALA A 240 7.07 -0.27 -0.79
C ALA A 240 8.23 0.64 -0.35
N PRO A 241 9.40 0.12 0.12
CA PRO A 241 10.54 0.98 0.47
C PRO A 241 11.16 1.67 -0.75
N ILE A 242 11.08 1.11 -1.96
CA ILE A 242 11.55 1.78 -3.19
C ILE A 242 10.69 3.00 -3.47
N ALA A 243 9.36 2.87 -3.46
CA ALA A 243 8.45 4.00 -3.63
C ALA A 243 8.66 5.05 -2.52
N ALA A 244 8.73 4.62 -1.26
CA ALA A 244 8.99 5.50 -0.13
C ALA A 244 10.29 6.32 -0.29
N ALA A 245 11.36 5.70 -0.81
CA ALA A 245 12.63 6.39 -1.07
C ALA A 245 12.49 7.48 -2.14
N VAL A 246 11.66 7.30 -3.16
CA VAL A 246 11.34 8.33 -4.16
C VAL A 246 10.70 9.55 -3.48
N PHE A 247 9.72 9.33 -2.60
CA PHE A 247 9.08 10.44 -1.87
C PHE A 247 10.02 11.09 -0.84
N ASN A 248 10.93 10.33 -0.23
CA ASN A 248 11.97 10.92 0.61
C ASN A 248 12.88 11.86 -0.19
N ARG A 249 13.22 11.51 -1.43
CA ARG A 249 13.96 12.41 -2.33
C ARG A 249 13.16 13.65 -2.72
N ILE A 250 11.87 13.51 -2.99
CA ILE A 250 10.99 14.67 -3.20
C ILE A 250 10.96 15.58 -1.97
N ASN A 251 10.93 15.02 -0.76
CA ASN A 251 11.00 15.79 0.48
C ASN A 251 12.31 16.56 0.61
N GLU A 252 13.45 15.99 0.23
CA GLU A 252 14.74 16.68 0.21
C GLU A 252 14.72 17.91 -0.70
N GLU A 253 14.19 17.76 -1.92
CA GLU A 253 14.07 18.86 -2.87
C GLU A 253 13.10 19.95 -2.37
N CYS A 254 12.01 19.55 -1.72
CA CYS A 254 11.08 20.48 -1.09
C CYS A 254 11.76 21.27 0.04
N LEU A 255 12.47 20.59 0.94
CA LEU A 255 13.17 21.19 2.06
C LEU A 255 14.32 22.11 1.60
N ALA A 256 15.08 21.71 0.58
CA ALA A 256 16.13 22.53 -0.03
C ALA A 256 15.55 23.81 -0.66
N ALA A 257 14.30 23.77 -1.14
CA ALA A 257 13.56 24.92 -1.62
C ALA A 257 12.83 25.70 -0.50
N GLY A 258 13.05 25.39 0.77
CA GLY A 258 12.43 26.05 1.92
C GLY A 258 10.95 25.69 2.13
N LYS A 259 10.46 24.61 1.51
CA LYS A 259 9.09 24.10 1.69
C LYS A 259 9.04 23.04 2.79
N LYS A 260 7.82 22.68 3.19
CA LYS A 260 7.57 21.53 4.07
C LYS A 260 7.62 20.22 3.29
N THR A 261 7.69 19.11 4.01
CA THR A 261 7.53 17.75 3.46
C THR A 261 6.12 17.55 2.90
N VAL A 262 5.97 16.56 2.02
CA VAL A 262 4.72 16.34 1.25
C VAL A 262 3.58 15.70 2.05
N GLY A 263 3.87 15.03 3.18
CA GLY A 263 2.85 14.45 4.06
C GLY A 263 1.91 13.48 3.34
N PHE A 264 0.60 13.67 3.49
CA PHE A 264 -0.40 12.86 2.80
C PHE A 264 -0.42 13.12 1.27
N VAL A 265 -0.02 12.11 0.50
CA VAL A 265 0.15 12.26 -0.95
C VAL A 265 -1.03 11.81 -1.80
N ASN A 266 -1.87 10.87 -1.33
CA ASN A 266 -2.88 10.20 -2.18
C ASN A 266 -3.74 11.19 -3.02
N PRO A 267 -4.29 12.29 -2.46
CA PRO A 267 -5.09 13.23 -3.26
C PRO A 267 -4.31 13.88 -4.40
N ALA A 268 -3.03 14.18 -4.17
CA ALA A 268 -2.16 14.72 -5.21
C ALA A 268 -1.84 13.67 -6.29
N LEU A 269 -1.68 12.40 -5.91
CA LEU A 269 -1.37 11.33 -6.86
C LEU A 269 -2.55 11.09 -7.81
N TYR A 270 -3.76 10.88 -7.27
CA TYR A 270 -4.96 10.62 -8.07
C TYR A 270 -5.37 11.82 -8.95
N LYS A 271 -5.05 13.05 -8.53
CA LYS A 271 -5.27 14.25 -9.35
C LYS A 271 -4.26 14.41 -10.49
N ASN A 272 -3.09 13.79 -10.40
CA ASN A 272 -1.99 13.96 -11.36
C ASN A 272 -1.41 12.60 -11.81
N PRO A 273 -2.20 11.75 -12.50
CA PRO A 273 -1.74 10.43 -12.96
C PRO A 273 -0.56 10.50 -13.93
N SER A 274 -0.28 11.65 -14.55
CA SER A 274 0.91 11.87 -15.38
C SER A 274 2.24 11.76 -14.63
N MET A 275 2.20 11.74 -13.29
CA MET A 275 3.37 11.48 -12.45
C MET A 275 3.82 10.01 -12.46
N PHE A 276 3.16 9.14 -13.22
CA PHE A 276 3.38 7.71 -13.20
C PHE A 276 3.55 7.11 -14.60
N HIS A 277 4.29 6.01 -14.66
CA HIS A 277 4.29 5.11 -15.79
C HIS A 277 3.17 4.08 -15.61
N ASP A 278 2.16 4.16 -16.48
CA ASP A 278 1.01 3.26 -16.48
C ASP A 278 1.41 1.83 -16.84
N ILE A 279 0.99 0.86 -16.03
CA ILE A 279 1.32 -0.55 -16.20
C ILE A 279 0.08 -1.27 -16.69
N THR A 280 0.05 -1.58 -17.99
CA THR A 280 -1.16 -2.11 -18.63
C THR A 280 -1.04 -3.59 -19.00
N LEU A 281 0.03 -4.26 -18.59
CA LEU A 281 0.38 -5.61 -19.03
C LEU A 281 0.44 -6.58 -17.86
N GLY A 282 -0.29 -7.69 -18.00
CA GLY A 282 -0.33 -8.75 -17.01
C GLY A 282 -1.49 -8.60 -16.04
N GLY A 283 -1.34 -9.23 -14.88
CA GLY A 283 -2.40 -9.32 -13.88
C GLY A 283 -2.00 -10.28 -12.77
N MET A 284 -2.77 -10.24 -11.68
CA MET A 284 -2.58 -11.18 -10.58
C MET A 284 -2.75 -12.61 -11.08
N ARG A 285 -1.98 -13.54 -10.52
CA ARG A 285 -2.07 -14.95 -10.91
C ARG A 285 -3.51 -15.46 -10.73
N LYS A 286 -4.02 -16.21 -11.72
CA LYS A 286 -5.37 -16.81 -11.74
C LYS A 286 -5.46 -18.17 -11.05
N VAL A 287 -4.41 -18.57 -10.32
CA VAL A 287 -4.30 -19.88 -9.66
C VAL A 287 -4.00 -19.72 -8.18
N ARG A 288 -4.24 -20.76 -7.39
CA ARG A 288 -3.83 -20.78 -5.99
C ARG A 288 -2.29 -20.62 -5.88
N PRO A 289 -1.79 -19.97 -4.83
CA PRO A 289 -2.53 -19.39 -3.70
C PRO A 289 -2.99 -17.95 -3.94
N ALA A 290 -3.03 -17.44 -5.18
CA ALA A 290 -3.25 -16.02 -5.47
C ALA A 290 -4.67 -15.64 -5.95
N ALA A 291 -5.47 -16.63 -6.36
CA ALA A 291 -6.82 -16.41 -6.88
C ALA A 291 -7.88 -17.17 -6.07
N CYS A 292 -9.09 -16.59 -6.03
CA CYS A 292 -10.26 -17.20 -5.42
C CYS A 292 -11.18 -17.81 -6.49
N GLY A 293 -11.16 -19.15 -6.61
CA GLY A 293 -11.93 -19.86 -7.64
C GLY A 293 -11.56 -19.45 -9.05
N GLY A 294 -10.26 -19.24 -9.32
CA GLY A 294 -9.75 -18.81 -10.63
C GLY A 294 -9.83 -17.30 -10.90
N ALA A 295 -10.46 -16.53 -10.00
CA ALA A 295 -10.68 -15.10 -10.17
C ALA A 295 -9.66 -14.24 -9.40
N SER A 296 -9.18 -13.19 -10.05
CA SER A 296 -8.36 -12.10 -9.50
C SER A 296 -8.41 -10.91 -10.48
N PHE A 297 -7.73 -9.79 -10.16
CA PHE A 297 -7.68 -8.61 -11.01
C PHE A 297 -6.57 -8.66 -12.07
N ASP A 298 -6.73 -7.90 -13.14
CA ASP A 298 -5.76 -7.70 -14.22
C ASP A 298 -5.39 -6.22 -14.34
N ALA A 299 -4.21 -5.94 -14.89
CA ALA A 299 -3.80 -4.59 -15.23
C ALA A 299 -4.59 -4.07 -16.44
N THR A 300 -4.91 -2.78 -16.43
CA THR A 300 -5.67 -2.13 -17.52
C THR A 300 -5.15 -0.71 -17.76
N PRO A 301 -5.41 -0.09 -18.92
CA PRO A 301 -5.06 1.32 -19.12
C PRO A 301 -5.67 2.24 -18.05
N GLY A 302 -4.85 3.11 -17.48
CA GLY A 302 -5.20 3.93 -16.33
C GLY A 302 -5.31 3.14 -15.04
N ARG A 303 -6.10 3.64 -14.09
CA ARG A 303 -6.24 3.00 -12.78
C ARG A 303 -6.77 1.57 -12.90
N ASP A 304 -6.12 0.64 -12.22
CA ASP A 304 -6.59 -0.74 -12.00
C ASP A 304 -6.46 -1.21 -10.53
N SER A 305 -6.88 -2.45 -10.23
CA SER A 305 -6.80 -3.02 -8.86
C SER A 305 -5.57 -3.90 -8.63
N VAL A 306 -4.49 -3.70 -9.39
CA VAL A 306 -3.22 -4.44 -9.29
C VAL A 306 -2.03 -3.50 -9.23
N THR A 307 -1.95 -2.53 -10.14
CA THR A 307 -0.87 -1.55 -10.22
C THR A 307 -1.34 -0.10 -9.99
N ASP A 308 -2.67 0.11 -9.95
CA ASP A 308 -3.38 1.39 -9.79
C ASP A 308 -2.79 2.51 -10.66
N LEU A 309 -2.17 3.56 -10.11
CA LEU A 309 -1.63 4.65 -10.93
C LEU A 309 -0.35 4.27 -11.67
N GLY A 310 0.31 3.16 -11.30
CA GLY A 310 1.55 2.70 -11.92
C GLY A 310 2.81 3.10 -11.14
N THR A 311 3.96 3.11 -11.82
CA THR A 311 5.27 3.34 -11.17
C THR A 311 5.70 4.81 -11.17
N PRO A 312 6.21 5.36 -10.05
CA PRO A 312 6.60 6.77 -9.96
C PRO A 312 7.57 7.24 -11.04
N ASN A 313 7.19 8.28 -11.79
CA ASN A 313 8.10 9.05 -12.63
C ASN A 313 8.65 10.23 -11.82
N TYR A 314 9.86 10.06 -11.28
CA TYR A 314 10.48 11.04 -10.40
C TYR A 314 10.55 12.46 -10.99
N LEU A 315 10.82 12.60 -12.29
CA LEU A 315 10.95 13.91 -12.92
C LEU A 315 9.61 14.64 -13.02
N GLU A 316 8.53 13.92 -13.34
CA GLU A 316 7.17 14.50 -13.36
C GLU A 316 6.69 14.84 -11.95
N MET A 317 6.98 13.99 -10.96
CA MET A 317 6.71 14.29 -9.56
C MET A 317 7.46 15.54 -9.10
N LEU A 318 8.74 15.68 -9.46
CA LEU A 318 9.53 16.83 -9.08
C LEU A 318 8.97 18.13 -9.68
N LYS A 319 8.50 18.10 -10.94
CA LYS A 319 7.81 19.26 -11.55
C LYS A 319 6.56 19.65 -10.76
N TYR A 320 5.79 18.67 -10.30
CA TYR A 320 4.56 18.91 -9.53
C TYR A 320 4.86 19.47 -8.13
N TYR A 321 5.73 18.82 -7.36
CA TYR A 321 6.01 19.21 -5.97
C TYR A 321 6.98 20.39 -5.85
N ASN A 322 7.84 20.61 -6.85
CA ASN A 322 8.87 21.64 -6.83
C ASN A 322 8.82 22.59 -8.04
N TYR A 323 8.07 23.70 -7.88
CA TYR A 323 8.03 24.84 -8.82
C TYR A 323 9.40 25.36 -9.32
N ASN A 324 10.51 25.11 -8.60
CA ASN A 324 11.87 25.52 -9.01
C ASN A 324 12.61 24.48 -9.89
N TYR A 325 11.92 23.47 -10.43
CA TYR A 325 12.44 22.39 -11.27
C TYR A 325 13.50 22.81 -12.30
N LEU A 326 13.36 24.01 -12.89
CA LEU A 326 14.28 24.54 -13.90
C LEU A 326 15.70 24.81 -13.40
N LYS A 327 15.94 24.88 -12.08
CA LYS A 327 17.29 25.01 -11.51
C LYS A 327 18.00 23.66 -11.31
N VAL A 328 17.25 22.57 -11.11
CA VAL A 328 17.79 21.23 -10.79
C VAL A 328 18.07 20.43 -12.07
N ALA A 329 17.30 20.63 -13.14
CA ALA A 329 17.47 19.97 -14.44
C ALA A 329 18.74 20.42 -15.24
N LYS A 330 19.69 21.11 -14.59
CA LYS A 330 20.95 21.58 -15.18
C LYS A 330 22.21 20.89 -14.58
N LEU A 331 22.02 19.85 -13.78
CA LEU A 331 23.06 18.91 -13.35
C LEU A 331 22.87 17.58 -14.07
#